data_AF-A0AA37IK07-F1
#
_entry.id   AF-A0AA37IK07-F1
#
_cell.length_a   1.000
_cell.length_b   1.000
_cell.length_c   1.000
_cell.angle_alpha   90.00
_cell.angle_beta   90.00
_cell.angle_gamma   90.00
#
_symmetry.space_group_name_H-M   'P 1'
#
loop_
_entity.id
_entity.type
_entity.pdbx_description
1 polymer ?
#
loop_
_entity_poly.entity_id
_entity_poly.type
_entity_poly.pdbx_seq_one_letter_code
_entity_poly.pdbx_strand_id
1 'polypeptide(L)'
;MGAYRAVTIGAYHTEPVGASQTVSVGSSQTVTVKSDQTVSVGGNQSTTVGGDQSLSVSGGQTVSVAGDASESIDGAQTSTAGKARTTSITEDDTLAVGKHLTMSADESITLTTGDASITMKKDGTRQISGKDITISGSGNINVKADSDIVMKGLKIAQN
;
A
#
# COMPACT_ATOMS: atom_id res chain seq x y z
N MET A 1 46.35 17.64 -6.02
CA MET A 1 46.90 16.42 -5.38
C MET A 1 46.13 16.20 -4.08
N GLY A 2 45.20 15.24 -4.05
CA GLY A 2 44.51 14.88 -2.81
C GLY A 2 45.40 13.94 -2.01
N ALA A 3 45.86 14.36 -0.84
CA ALA A 3 46.59 13.50 0.07
C ALA A 3 45.60 12.56 0.80
N TYR A 4 45.94 11.28 0.88
CA TYR A 4 45.22 10.33 1.72
C TYR A 4 45.29 10.78 3.19
N ARG A 5 44.16 10.77 3.90
CA ARG A 5 44.07 11.06 5.35
C ARG A 5 43.32 9.94 6.04
N ALA A 6 43.90 9.39 7.10
CA ALA A 6 43.25 8.43 7.99
C ALA A 6 43.13 9.03 9.40
N VAL A 7 42.01 8.76 10.07
CA VAL A 7 41.77 9.12 11.47
C VAL A 7 41.23 7.88 12.17
N THR A 8 41.85 7.49 13.29
CA THR A 8 41.43 6.36 14.11
C THR A 8 41.05 6.87 15.50
N ILE A 9 39.89 6.45 15.99
CA ILE A 9 39.38 6.81 17.32
C ILE A 9 39.20 5.53 18.11
N GLY A 10 39.89 5.40 19.24
CA GLY A 10 39.98 4.14 20.00
C GLY A 10 38.77 3.84 20.90
N ALA A 11 37.96 4.83 21.24
CA ALA A 11 36.80 4.66 22.14
C ALA A 11 35.59 5.48 21.69
N TYR A 12 35.62 6.80 21.87
CA TYR A 12 34.47 7.69 21.63
C TYR A 12 34.85 8.92 20.81
N HIS A 13 33.91 9.40 20.00
CA HIS A 13 34.02 10.64 19.25
C HIS A 13 32.77 11.48 19.45
N THR A 14 32.97 12.75 19.81
CA THR A 14 31.89 13.74 19.89
C THR A 14 32.36 14.99 19.15
N GLU A 15 31.54 15.48 18.23
CA GLU A 15 31.82 16.68 17.44
C GLU A 15 30.61 17.63 17.54
N PRO A 16 30.57 18.54 18.53
CA PRO A 16 29.50 19.51 18.64
C PRO A 16 29.64 20.58 17.55
N VAL A 17 28.54 20.87 16.87
CA VAL A 17 28.46 21.96 15.88
C VAL A 17 27.51 23.02 16.41
N GLY A 18 28.02 24.24 16.65
CA GLY A 18 27.25 25.32 17.29
C GLY A 18 26.31 26.09 16.35
N ALA A 19 26.49 25.98 15.03
CA ALA A 19 25.68 26.71 14.04
C ALA A 19 25.27 25.82 12.86
N SER A 20 26.20 25.49 11.97
CA SER A 20 25.93 24.73 10.74
C SER A 20 27.09 23.82 10.36
N GLN A 21 26.77 22.65 9.78
CA GLN A 21 27.74 21.74 9.19
C GLN A 21 27.41 21.53 7.71
N THR A 22 28.42 21.53 6.86
CA THR A 22 28.29 21.15 5.45
C THR A 22 29.35 20.11 5.13
N VAL A 23 28.92 19.00 4.54
CA VAL A 23 29.80 17.92 4.08
C VAL A 23 29.65 17.83 2.57
N SER A 24 30.75 18.03 1.84
CA SER A 24 30.80 17.91 0.39
C SER A 24 31.76 16.78 0.01
N VAL A 25 31.26 15.80 -0.73
CA VAL A 25 32.02 14.64 -1.18
C VAL A 25 32.06 14.65 -2.71
N GLY A 26 33.25 14.75 -3.30
CA GLY A 26 33.41 14.93 -4.75
C GLY A 26 33.25 13.66 -5.60
N SER A 27 33.07 12.48 -4.98
CA SER A 27 32.93 11.20 -5.67
C SER A 27 31.94 10.28 -4.96
N SER A 28 32.38 9.51 -3.97
CA SER A 28 31.53 8.56 -3.24
C SER A 28 31.73 8.64 -1.74
N GLN A 29 30.65 8.34 -1.00
CA GLN A 29 30.66 8.22 0.45
C GLN A 29 30.12 6.84 0.83
N THR A 30 30.88 6.13 1.67
CA THR A 30 30.43 4.87 2.27
C THR A 30 30.38 5.05 3.78
N VAL A 31 29.25 4.69 4.39
CA VAL A 31 29.09 4.66 5.84
C VAL A 31 28.82 3.21 6.25
N THR A 32 29.61 2.70 7.19
CA THR A 32 29.41 1.35 7.74
C THR A 32 29.29 1.45 9.24
N VAL A 33 28.15 1.01 9.77
CA VAL A 33 27.86 0.95 11.20
C VAL A 33 27.72 -0.52 11.57
N LYS A 34 28.47 -0.99 12.58
CA LYS A 34 28.51 -2.41 12.96
C LYS A 34 27.42 -2.84 13.95
N SER A 35 26.87 -1.88 14.68
CA SER A 35 25.78 -2.10 15.64
C SER A 35 24.59 -1.24 15.21
N ASP A 36 24.24 -0.23 15.98
CA ASP A 36 23.04 0.57 15.77
C ASP A 36 23.36 1.95 15.24
N GLN A 37 22.53 2.45 14.34
CA GLN A 37 22.53 3.83 13.89
C GLN A 37 21.22 4.48 14.33
N THR A 38 21.32 5.57 15.08
CA THR A 38 20.18 6.43 15.42
C THR A 38 20.40 7.80 14.82
N VAL A 39 19.40 8.32 14.13
CA VAL A 39 19.39 9.68 13.58
C VAL A 39 18.18 10.40 14.18
N SER A 40 18.42 11.53 14.83
CA SER A 40 17.36 12.38 15.37
C SER A 40 17.50 13.76 14.73
N VAL A 41 16.42 14.23 14.11
CA VAL A 41 16.34 15.54 13.47
C VAL A 41 15.23 16.31 14.16
N GLY A 42 15.57 17.41 14.83
CA GLY A 42 14.57 18.23 15.54
C GLY A 42 13.76 19.16 14.62
N GLY A 43 14.23 19.35 13.38
CA GLY A 43 13.53 20.13 12.35
C GLY A 43 13.18 19.26 11.14
N ASN A 44 13.19 19.86 9.96
CA ASN A 44 12.85 19.16 8.72
C ASN A 44 14.04 18.33 8.19
N GLN A 45 13.74 17.16 7.64
CA GLN A 45 14.69 16.35 6.87
C GLN A 45 14.22 16.32 5.40
N SER A 46 15.12 16.63 4.47
CA SER A 46 14.88 16.49 3.04
C SER A 46 15.99 15.66 2.41
N THR A 47 15.61 14.74 1.52
CA THR A 47 16.54 13.88 0.79
C THR A 47 16.21 14.00 -0.69
N THR A 48 17.23 14.27 -1.50
CA THR A 48 17.13 14.27 -2.96
C THR A 48 18.15 13.30 -3.51
N VAL A 49 17.69 12.34 -4.29
CA VAL A 49 18.53 11.35 -4.97
C VAL A 49 18.37 11.57 -6.47
N GLY A 50 19.46 11.93 -7.15
CA GLY A 50 19.43 12.21 -8.59
C GLY A 50 19.46 10.95 -9.48
N GLY A 51 19.75 9.79 -8.89
CA GLY A 51 19.69 8.48 -9.54
C GLY A 51 18.83 7.51 -8.75
N ASP A 52 19.12 6.22 -8.85
CA ASP A 52 18.32 5.18 -8.19
C ASP A 52 18.57 5.14 -6.68
N GLN A 53 17.50 4.89 -5.91
CA GLN A 53 17.56 4.58 -4.48
C GLN A 53 17.15 3.13 -4.25
N SER A 54 17.98 2.37 -3.52
CA SER A 54 17.67 1.01 -3.10
C SER A 54 17.73 0.89 -1.59
N LEU A 55 16.72 0.25 -1.01
CA LEU A 55 16.62 -0.04 0.43
C LEU A 55 16.42 -1.55 0.60
N SER A 56 17.32 -2.18 1.36
CA SER A 56 17.21 -3.59 1.75
C SER A 56 17.19 -3.69 3.26
N VAL A 57 16.09 -4.23 3.80
CA VAL A 57 15.89 -4.45 5.23
C VAL A 57 15.67 -5.95 5.43
N SER A 58 16.60 -6.61 6.12
CA SER A 58 16.51 -8.05 6.40
C SER A 58 15.62 -8.37 7.60
N GLY A 59 15.45 -7.40 8.51
CA GLY A 59 14.56 -7.48 9.66
C GLY A 59 13.16 -6.91 9.37
N GLY A 60 12.50 -6.41 10.41
CA GLY A 60 11.24 -5.68 10.28
C GLY A 60 11.46 -4.19 9.96
N GLN A 61 10.50 -3.60 9.25
CA GLN A 61 10.43 -2.16 9.02
C GLN A 61 9.09 -1.63 9.56
N THR A 62 9.17 -0.59 10.39
CA THR A 62 8.00 0.14 10.90
C THR A 62 8.12 1.59 10.49
N VAL A 63 7.06 2.14 9.93
CA VAL A 63 6.94 3.56 9.60
C VAL A 63 5.73 4.11 10.34
N SER A 64 5.91 5.21 11.06
CA SER A 64 4.84 5.93 11.76
C SER A 64 4.89 7.38 11.34
N VAL A 65 3.77 7.88 10.82
CA VAL A 65 3.60 9.28 10.40
C VAL A 65 2.42 9.82 11.18
N ALA A 66 2.66 10.86 11.98
CA ALA A 66 1.62 11.45 12.83
C ALA A 66 0.72 12.44 12.08
N GLY A 67 1.24 13.05 11.01
CA GLY A 67 0.48 13.89 10.09
C GLY A 67 0.18 13.15 8.79
N ASP A 68 0.10 13.90 7.70
CA ASP A 68 -0.24 13.34 6.39
C ASP A 68 0.97 12.70 5.70
N ALA A 69 0.71 11.62 4.96
CA ALA A 69 1.66 11.00 4.04
C ALA A 69 1.13 11.14 2.61
N SER A 70 2.00 11.57 1.69
CA SER A 70 1.70 11.65 0.26
C SER A 70 2.82 10.95 -0.51
N GLU A 71 2.43 10.09 -1.45
CA GLU A 71 3.32 9.37 -2.34
C GLU A 71 2.86 9.60 -3.77
N SER A 72 3.80 9.96 -4.66
CA SER A 72 3.55 10.17 -6.07
C SER A 72 4.57 9.37 -6.88
N ILE A 73 4.07 8.51 -7.75
CA ILE A 73 4.86 7.62 -8.59
C ILE A 73 4.40 7.86 -10.03
N ASP A 74 5.21 8.58 -10.80
CA ASP A 74 4.92 8.86 -12.22
C ASP A 74 5.09 7.62 -13.11
N GLY A 75 5.91 6.67 -12.64
CA GLY A 75 6.17 5.40 -13.28
C GLY A 75 5.21 4.28 -12.86
N ALA A 76 5.67 3.04 -13.00
CA ALA A 76 4.92 1.88 -12.54
C ALA A 76 5.23 1.54 -11.07
N GLN A 77 4.21 1.14 -10.32
CA GLN A 77 4.35 0.60 -8.96
C GLN A 77 4.04 -0.89 -8.96
N THR A 78 4.93 -1.70 -8.37
CA THR A 78 4.70 -3.13 -8.10
C THR A 78 4.88 -3.39 -6.62
N SER A 79 3.95 -4.13 -6.01
CA SER A 79 3.99 -4.49 -4.59
C SER A 79 3.71 -5.97 -4.41
N THR A 80 4.65 -6.69 -3.83
CA THR A 80 4.54 -8.13 -3.55
C THR A 80 4.68 -8.36 -2.05
N ALA A 81 3.68 -8.98 -1.44
CA ALA A 81 3.76 -9.48 -0.07
C ALA A 81 3.86 -11.01 -0.11
N GLY A 82 4.91 -11.59 0.48
CA GLY A 82 5.08 -13.05 0.55
C GLY A 82 4.16 -13.73 1.58
N LYS A 83 3.41 -12.94 2.35
CA LYS A 83 2.41 -13.37 3.35
C LYS A 83 1.18 -12.48 3.23
N ALA A 84 0.31 -12.49 4.22
CA ALA A 84 -0.90 -11.65 4.25
C ALA A 84 -0.56 -10.14 4.24
N ARG A 85 -1.43 -9.36 3.58
CA ARG A 85 -1.51 -7.91 3.66
C ARG A 85 -2.83 -7.54 4.33
N THR A 86 -2.78 -6.70 5.37
CA THR A 86 -3.96 -6.12 6.02
C THR A 86 -3.92 -4.61 5.88
N THR A 87 -5.07 -3.99 5.60
CA THR A 87 -5.20 -2.53 5.50
C THR A 87 -6.46 -2.11 6.25
N SER A 88 -6.35 -1.07 7.08
CA SER A 88 -7.45 -0.54 7.89
C SER A 88 -7.52 0.97 7.67
N ILE A 89 -8.66 1.46 7.19
CA ILE A 89 -8.95 2.86 6.96
C ILE A 89 -10.16 3.19 7.85
N THR A 90 -10.02 4.21 8.71
CA THR A 90 -11.05 4.57 9.69
C THR A 90 -12.10 5.54 9.13
N GLU A 91 -11.74 6.24 8.06
CA GLU A 91 -12.61 7.15 7.31
C GLU A 91 -12.86 6.55 5.92
N ASP A 92 -12.71 7.33 4.86
CA ASP A 92 -13.02 6.91 3.50
C ASP A 92 -11.80 6.36 2.75
N ASP A 93 -12.00 5.25 2.02
CA ASP A 93 -11.04 4.72 1.04
C ASP A 93 -11.61 4.89 -0.37
N THR A 94 -10.93 5.70 -1.21
CA THR A 94 -11.36 6.00 -2.58
C THR A 94 -10.38 5.41 -3.58
N LEU A 95 -10.87 4.49 -4.43
CA LEU A 95 -10.10 3.88 -5.50
C LEU A 95 -10.59 4.35 -6.88
N ALA A 96 -9.77 5.17 -7.55
CA ALA A 96 -10.01 5.62 -8.93
C ALA A 96 -9.03 4.95 -9.90
N VAL A 97 -9.56 4.17 -10.86
CA VAL A 97 -8.75 3.45 -11.86
C VAL A 97 -9.17 3.87 -13.27
N GLY A 98 -8.24 4.49 -14.01
CA GLY A 98 -8.54 5.06 -15.33
C GLY A 98 -8.74 4.06 -16.48
N LYS A 99 -8.35 2.80 -16.30
CA LYS A 99 -8.55 1.72 -17.29
C LYS A 99 -9.26 0.52 -16.66
N HIS A 100 -8.54 -0.53 -16.29
CA HIS A 100 -9.13 -1.77 -15.77
C HIS A 100 -8.74 -2.02 -14.33
N LEU A 101 -9.73 -2.34 -13.48
CA LEU A 101 -9.52 -2.88 -12.15
C LEU A 101 -9.75 -4.40 -12.19
N THR A 102 -8.67 -5.17 -12.01
CA THR A 102 -8.72 -6.63 -11.99
C THR A 102 -8.46 -7.13 -10.58
N MET A 103 -9.37 -7.99 -10.08
CA MET A 103 -9.20 -8.71 -8.81
C MET A 103 -9.24 -10.21 -9.09
N SER A 104 -8.20 -10.92 -8.65
CA SER A 104 -8.11 -12.38 -8.73
C SER A 104 -7.76 -12.94 -7.37
N ALA A 105 -8.47 -13.98 -6.95
CA ALA A 105 -8.22 -14.68 -5.71
C ALA A 105 -8.48 -16.18 -5.92
N ASP A 106 -7.63 -17.02 -5.35
CA ASP A 106 -7.69 -18.47 -5.54
C ASP A 106 -8.85 -19.12 -4.78
N GLU A 107 -9.31 -18.48 -3.70
CA GLU A 107 -10.38 -19.02 -2.85
C GLU A 107 -11.70 -18.26 -3.00
N SER A 108 -11.69 -16.96 -2.71
CA SER A 108 -12.88 -16.14 -2.81
C SER A 108 -12.58 -14.64 -2.90
N ILE A 109 -13.54 -13.89 -3.42
CA ILE A 109 -13.61 -12.44 -3.32
C ILE A 109 -14.91 -12.12 -2.58
N THR A 110 -14.82 -11.35 -1.50
CA THR A 110 -15.97 -10.95 -0.67
C THR A 110 -15.95 -9.44 -0.45
N LEU A 111 -17.06 -8.77 -0.72
CA LEU A 111 -17.32 -7.37 -0.40
C LEU A 111 -18.39 -7.34 0.69
N THR A 112 -18.10 -6.73 1.83
CA THR A 112 -19.01 -6.71 3.00
C THR A 112 -19.28 -5.28 3.45
N THR A 113 -20.53 -4.99 3.81
CA THR A 113 -20.95 -3.70 4.38
C THR A 113 -22.00 -3.97 5.45
N GLY A 114 -21.61 -3.95 6.73
CA GLY A 114 -22.47 -4.41 7.81
C GLY A 114 -22.97 -5.83 7.54
N ASP A 115 -24.29 -6.01 7.47
CA ASP A 115 -24.95 -7.30 7.18
C ASP A 115 -25.06 -7.63 5.68
N ALA A 116 -24.75 -6.70 4.78
CA ALA A 116 -24.81 -6.91 3.33
C ALA A 116 -23.49 -7.50 2.80
N SER A 117 -23.59 -8.34 1.75
CA SER A 117 -22.40 -8.90 1.11
C SER A 117 -22.56 -9.23 -0.38
N ILE A 118 -21.45 -9.20 -1.11
CA ILE A 118 -21.28 -9.77 -2.44
C ILE A 118 -20.12 -10.77 -2.37
N THR A 119 -20.37 -12.05 -2.67
CA THR A 119 -19.37 -13.12 -2.52
C THR A 119 -19.20 -13.90 -3.83
N MET A 120 -17.95 -14.14 -4.20
CA MET A 120 -17.53 -14.96 -5.34
C MET A 120 -16.58 -16.06 -4.87
N LYS A 121 -16.95 -17.33 -5.02
CA LYS A 121 -16.14 -18.47 -4.55
C LYS A 121 -15.49 -19.25 -5.70
N LYS A 122 -14.45 -20.02 -5.38
CA LYS A 122 -13.76 -20.94 -6.31
C LYS A 122 -14.62 -22.09 -6.83
N ASP A 123 -15.68 -22.46 -6.10
CA ASP A 123 -16.64 -23.50 -6.51
C ASP A 123 -17.66 -23.03 -7.57
N GLY A 124 -17.56 -21.77 -8.02
CA GLY A 124 -18.48 -21.15 -8.98
C GLY A 124 -19.67 -20.45 -8.32
N THR A 125 -19.88 -20.58 -7.02
CA THR A 125 -20.96 -19.89 -6.30
C THR A 125 -20.76 -18.38 -6.34
N ARG A 126 -21.82 -17.65 -6.69
CA ARG A 126 -21.92 -16.19 -6.69
C ARG A 126 -23.14 -15.80 -5.86
N GLN A 127 -22.99 -14.91 -4.89
CA GLN A 127 -24.06 -14.53 -3.98
C GLN A 127 -24.08 -13.03 -3.75
N ILE A 128 -25.28 -12.46 -3.67
CA ILE A 128 -25.55 -11.07 -3.31
C ILE A 128 -26.64 -11.11 -2.23
N SER A 129 -26.35 -10.56 -1.06
CA SER A 129 -27.23 -10.60 0.11
C SER A 129 -27.34 -9.22 0.75
N GLY A 130 -28.54 -8.85 1.19
CA GLY A 130 -28.83 -7.59 1.88
C GLY A 130 -30.32 -7.50 2.24
N LYS A 131 -30.70 -6.47 3.00
CA LYS A 131 -32.11 -6.20 3.35
C LYS A 131 -32.96 -5.95 2.09
N ASP A 132 -32.50 -5.03 1.26
CA ASP A 132 -33.14 -4.63 0.01
C ASP A 132 -32.11 -4.78 -1.11
N ILE A 133 -32.47 -5.48 -2.18
CA ILE A 133 -31.67 -5.58 -3.42
C ILE A 133 -32.50 -4.98 -4.54
N THR A 134 -32.09 -3.82 -5.06
CA THR A 134 -32.76 -3.14 -6.18
C THR A 134 -31.96 -3.36 -7.46
N ILE A 135 -32.62 -3.85 -8.51
CA ILE A 135 -32.02 -4.03 -9.84
C ILE A 135 -32.88 -3.24 -10.81
N SER A 136 -32.30 -2.20 -11.43
CA SER A 136 -32.98 -1.33 -12.37
C SER A 136 -32.11 -1.11 -13.61
N GLY A 137 -32.67 -1.32 -14.79
CA GLY A 137 -32.00 -1.10 -16.07
C GLY A 137 -32.85 -0.22 -16.96
N SER A 138 -32.22 0.72 -17.69
CA SER A 138 -32.88 1.50 -18.75
C SER A 138 -33.08 0.70 -20.05
N GLY A 139 -32.29 -0.37 -20.23
CA GLY A 139 -32.47 -1.38 -21.27
C GLY A 139 -33.00 -2.69 -20.70
N ASN A 140 -32.63 -3.81 -21.32
CA ASN A 140 -33.08 -5.13 -20.89
C ASN A 140 -32.22 -5.67 -19.73
N ILE A 141 -32.87 -6.34 -18.77
CA ILE A 141 -32.20 -7.21 -17.80
C ILE A 141 -32.37 -8.65 -18.29
N ASN A 142 -31.28 -9.28 -18.73
CA ASN A 142 -31.31 -10.66 -19.23
C ASN A 142 -30.95 -11.64 -18.11
N VAL A 143 -31.86 -12.58 -17.83
CA VAL A 143 -31.63 -13.68 -16.87
C VAL A 143 -31.86 -15.00 -17.59
N LYS A 144 -30.84 -15.85 -17.65
CA LYS A 144 -30.89 -17.17 -18.30
C LYS A 144 -30.20 -18.19 -17.40
N ALA A 145 -30.83 -19.33 -17.21
CA ALA A 145 -30.23 -20.52 -16.61
C ALA A 145 -30.39 -21.70 -17.59
N ASP A 146 -29.44 -22.63 -17.60
CA ASP A 146 -29.56 -23.88 -18.35
C ASP A 146 -30.46 -24.90 -17.62
N SER A 147 -30.67 -24.68 -16.32
CA SER A 147 -31.65 -25.36 -15.48
C SER A 147 -32.69 -24.33 -15.01
N ASP A 148 -33.03 -24.32 -13.72
CA ASP A 148 -34.15 -23.52 -13.23
C ASP A 148 -33.75 -22.11 -12.80
N ILE A 149 -34.67 -21.17 -13.04
CA ILE A 149 -34.71 -19.89 -12.32
C ILE A 149 -35.77 -20.03 -11.22
N VAL A 150 -35.34 -19.96 -9.95
CA VAL A 150 -36.24 -20.02 -8.79
C VAL A 150 -36.45 -18.62 -8.23
N MET A 151 -37.67 -18.10 -8.32
CA MET A 151 -38.06 -16.81 -7.74
C MET A 151 -39.09 -17.03 -6.63
N LYS A 152 -38.80 -16.49 -5.44
CA LYS A 152 -39.67 -16.61 -4.26
C LYS A 152 -39.87 -15.23 -3.63
N GLY A 153 -41.11 -14.91 -3.32
CA GLY A 153 -41.50 -13.70 -2.61
C GLY A 153 -42.98 -13.79 -2.24
N LEU A 154 -43.44 -12.97 -1.28
CA LEU A 154 -44.86 -12.87 -0.96
C LEU A 154 -45.70 -12.43 -2.17
N LYS A 155 -45.10 -11.62 -3.06
CA LYS A 155 -45.68 -11.16 -4.32
C LYS A 155 -44.59 -11.06 -5.38
N ILE A 156 -44.85 -11.65 -6.55
CA ILE A 156 -44.08 -11.43 -7.78
C ILE A 156 -45.02 -10.69 -8.73
N ALA A 157 -44.70 -9.43 -9.03
CA ALA A 157 -45.49 -8.62 -9.95
C ALA A 157 -44.84 -8.65 -11.34
N GLN A 158 -45.67 -8.77 -12.37
CA GLN A 158 -45.27 -8.76 -13.78
C GLN A 158 -46.28 -7.89 -14.55
N ASN A 159 -45.82 -7.08 -15.49
CA ASN A 159 -46.65 -6.22 -16.34
C ASN A 159 -46.19 -6.24 -17.79
#